data_AF-A0A710GXG1-F1
#
_entry.id   AF-A0A710GXG1-F1
#
_cell.length_a   1.000
_cell.length_b   1.000
_cell.length_c   1.000
_cell.angle_alpha   90.00
_cell.angle_beta   90.00
_cell.angle_gamma   90.00
#
_symmetry.space_group_name_H-M   'P 1'
#
loop_
_entity.id
_entity.type
_entity.pdbx_description
1 polymer ?
#
loop_
_entity_poly.entity_id
_entity_poly.type
_entity_poly.pdbx_seq_one_letter_code
_entity_poly.pdbx_strand_id
1 'polypeptide(L)' 'MSNGFPTWWKHGQKVTTRSDGVLTLNIAPDAEYWLTNDEGKEVYVFSADIIGPVKSDTEGAAQ' A
#
# COMPACT_ATOMS: atom_id res chain seq x y z
N MET A 1 20.38 12.32 10.61
CA MET A 1 19.43 12.52 9.50
C MET A 1 18.60 11.25 9.42
N SER A 2 17.30 11.31 9.70
CA SER A 2 16.43 10.15 9.55
C SER A 2 16.23 9.91 8.06
N ASN A 3 16.82 8.84 7.53
CA ASN A 3 16.57 8.34 6.16
C ASN A 3 15.17 7.71 6.06
N GLY A 4 14.18 8.30 6.73
CA GLY A 4 12.81 7.83 6.75
C GLY A 4 12.06 8.46 5.59
N PHE A 5 11.31 7.62 4.88
CA PHE A 5 10.40 8.06 3.84
C PHE A 5 9.41 9.13 4.35
N PRO A 6 9.01 10.11 3.52
CA PRO A 6 8.06 11.15 3.89
C PRO A 6 6.76 10.58 4.50
N THR A 7 6.19 11.28 5.48
CA THR A 7 4.97 10.83 6.18
C THR A 7 3.76 10.65 5.26
N TRP A 8 3.69 11.39 4.15
CA TRP A 8 2.64 11.23 3.14
C TRP A 8 2.69 9.88 2.40
N TRP A 9 3.80 9.12 2.49
CA TRP A 9 3.95 7.76 1.92
C TRP A 9 3.24 6.68 2.76
N LYS A 10 2.69 7.02 3.92
CA LYS A 10 1.93 6.05 4.74
C LYS A 10 0.45 5.99 4.37
N HIS A 11 0.00 6.83 3.44
CA HIS A 11 -1.40 7.00 3.06
C HIS A 11 -1.76 6.40 1.70
N GLY A 12 -0.88 5.60 1.11
CA GLY A 12 -1.16 4.88 -0.14
C GLY A 12 -2.33 3.88 -0.01
N GLN A 13 -2.76 3.34 -1.15
CA GLN A 13 -3.89 2.41 -1.21
C GLN A 13 -3.52 1.09 -0.53
N LYS A 14 -4.36 0.60 0.39
CA LYS A 14 -4.13 -0.71 1.00
C LYS A 14 -4.46 -1.81 0.00
N VAL A 15 -3.54 -2.76 -0.16
CA VAL A 15 -3.70 -3.92 -1.04
C VAL A 15 -3.49 -5.22 -0.28
N THR A 16 -4.27 -6.24 -0.62
CA THR A 16 -4.10 -7.59 -0.10
C THR A 16 -3.20 -8.38 -1.05
N THR A 17 -2.22 -9.07 -0.48
CA THR A 17 -1.34 -9.99 -1.19
C THR A 17 -1.61 -11.44 -0.77
N ARG A 18 -1.18 -12.40 -1.58
CA ARG A 18 -1.32 -13.83 -1.27
C ARG A 18 -0.42 -14.28 -0.11
N SER A 19 0.76 -13.68 0.03
CA SER A 19 1.82 -14.20 0.91
C SER A 19 2.17 -13.25 2.07
N ASP A 20 2.12 -11.94 1.84
CA ASP A 20 2.63 -10.92 2.78
C ASP A 20 1.51 -10.19 3.54
N GLY A 21 0.25 -10.57 3.32
CA GLY A 21 -0.90 -9.94 3.94
C GLY A 21 -1.22 -8.58 3.33
N VAL A 22 -1.49 -7.58 4.18
CA VAL A 22 -1.89 -6.23 3.74
C VAL A 22 -0.66 -5.32 3.63
N LEU A 23 -0.48 -4.74 2.44
CA LEU A 23 0.57 -3.76 2.15
C LEU A 23 -0.03 -2.42 1.77
N THR A 24 0.83 -1.40 1.72
CA THR A 24 0.49 -0.05 1.23
C THR A 24 1.09 0.13 -0.16
N LEU A 25 0.25 0.33 -1.17
CA LEU A 25 0.66 0.73 -2.51
C LEU A 25 0.82 2.24 -2.57
N ASN A 26 2.05 2.68 -2.78
CA ASN A 26 2.40 4.08 -2.97
C ASN A 26 2.61 4.35 -4.46
N ILE A 27 2.15 5.51 -4.91
CA ILE A 27 2.27 5.96 -6.30
C ILE A 27 2.84 7.37 -6.26
N ALA A 28 3.99 7.57 -6.89
CA ALA A 28 4.60 8.89 -7.06
C ALA A 28 3.90 9.69 -8.18
N PRO A 29 4.07 11.03 -8.21
CA PRO A 29 3.50 11.87 -9.26
C PRO A 29 3.95 11.54 -10.69
N ASP A 30 5.09 10.87 -10.85
CA ASP A 30 5.64 10.40 -12.12
C ASP A 30 5.18 8.98 -12.51
N ALA A 31 4.21 8.43 -11.77
CA ALA A 31 3.64 7.09 -11.93
C ALA A 31 4.57 5.91 -11.58
N GLU A 32 5.70 6.15 -10.92
CA GLU A 32 6.43 5.08 -10.24
C GLU A 32 5.63 4.59 -9.03
N TYR A 33 5.68 3.27 -8.74
CA TYR A 33 4.98 2.68 -7.62
C TYR A 33 5.89 1.76 -6.80
N TRP A 34 5.63 1.69 -5.50
CA TRP A 34 6.30 0.78 -4.57
C TRP A 34 5.35 0.33 -3.46
N LEU A 35 5.68 -0.79 -2.83
CA LEU A 35 4.90 -1.35 -1.72
C LEU A 35 5.64 -1.15 -0.41
N THR A 36 4.91 -0.77 0.64
CA THR A 36 5.46 -0.73 2.00
C THR A 36 4.66 -1.58 2.98
N ASN A 37 5.36 -2.15 3.97
CA ASN A 37 4.73 -2.80 5.11
C ASN A 37 4.17 -1.77 6.11
N ASP A 38 3.63 -2.24 7.24
CA ASP A 38 3.09 -1.41 8.31
C ASP A 38 4.13 -0.52 9.00
N GLU A 39 5.40 -0.94 9.03
CA GLU A 39 6.52 -0.11 9.48
C GLU A 39 6.89 1.01 8.48
N GLY A 40 6.34 0.99 7.26
CA GLY A 40 6.67 1.91 6.19
C GLY A 40 7.98 1.56 5.47
N LYS A 41 8.49 0.34 5.64
CA LYS A 41 9.64 -0.17 4.89
C LYS A 41 9.19 -0.70 3.54
N GLU A 42 9.96 -0.40 2.51
CA GLU A 42 9.72 -0.92 1.17
C GLU A 42 9.89 -2.44 1.15
N VAL A 43 8.98 -3.11 0.45
CA VAL A 43 8.97 -4.56 0.26
C VAL A 43 8.77 -4.89 -1.21
N TYR A 44 9.54 -5.85 -1.69
CA TYR A 44 9.41 -6.36 -3.04
C TYR A 44 8.40 -7.50 -3.07
N VAL A 45 7.33 -7.32 -3.85
CA VAL A 45 6.31 -8.35 -4.08
C VAL A 45 6.15 -8.54 -5.58
N PHE A 46 6.06 -9.79 -6.01
CA PHE A 46 5.77 -10.10 -7.40
C PHE A 46 4.33 -9.65 -7.72
N SER A 47 4.13 -8.88 -8.79
CA SER A 47 2.83 -8.26 -9.07
C SER A 47 1.67 -9.28 -9.16
N ALA A 48 1.93 -10.53 -9.57
CA ALA A 48 0.91 -11.58 -9.64
C ALA A 48 0.45 -12.10 -8.26
N ASP A 49 1.13 -11.73 -7.18
CA ASP A 49 0.73 -12.03 -5.81
C ASP A 49 -0.15 -10.94 -5.19
N ILE A 50 -0.34 -9.81 -5.86
CA ILE A 50 -1.29 -8.78 -5.46
C ILE A 50 -2.69 -9.24 -5.87
N ILE A 51 -3.55 -9.48 -4.87
CA ILE A 51 -4.94 -9.91 -5.10
C ILE A 51 -5.80 -8.71 -5.51
N GLY A 52 -5.56 -7.55 -4.90
CA GLY A 52 -6.30 -6.33 -5.18
C GLY A 52 -6.39 -5.39 -3.98
N PRO A 53 -7.20 -4.33 -4.07
CA PRO A 53 -7.39 -3.39 -2.97
C PRO A 53 -8.07 -4.07 -1.78
N VAL A 54 -7.69 -3.67 -0.56
CA VAL A 54 -8.40 -4.05 0.65
C VAL A 54 -9.80 -3.46 0.56
N LYS A 55 -10.81 -4.34 0.59
CA LYS A 55 -12.21 -3.90 0.69
C LYS A 55 -12.46 -3.46 2.12
N SER A 56 -12.74 -2.18 2.32
CA SER A 56 -13.36 -1.71 3.55
C SER A 56 -14.85 -2.00 3.46
N ASP A 57 -15.44 -2.65 4.46
CA ASP A 57 -16.90 -2.85 4.59
C ASP A 57 -17.69 -1.52 4.75
N THR A 58 -17.06 -0.37 4.52
CA THR A 58 -17.65 0.98 4.49
C THR A 58 -18.17 1.35 3.10
N GLU A 59 -18.51 0.38 2.25
CA GLU A 59 -19.28 0.62 1.02
C GLU A 59 -20.78 0.46 1.34
N GLY A 60 -21.30 1.30 2.25
CA GLY A 60 -22.67 1.16 2.76
C GLY A 60 -23.19 2.27 3.66
N ALA A 61 -22.58 3.45 3.67
CA ALA A 61 -23.09 4.61 4.42
C ALA A 61 -22.89 5.92 3.63
N ALA A 62 -23.57 6.01 2.48
CA ALA A 62 -23.97 7.30 1.94
C ALA A 62 -25.50 7.31 1.95
N GLN A 63 -26.09 7.93 2.98
CA GLN A 63 -27.47 8.43 2.97
C GLN A 63 -27.46 9.89 2.52
#